data_AF-A0A7X2FU69-F1
#
_entry.id   AF-A0A7X2FU69-F1
#
_cell.length_a   1.000
_cell.length_b   1.000
_cell.length_c   1.000
_cell.angle_alpha   90.00
_cell.angle_beta   90.00
_cell.angle_gamma   90.00
#
_symmetry.space_group_name_H-M   'P 1'
#
loop_
_entity.id
_entity.type
_entity.pdbx_description
1 polymer ?
#
loop_
_entity_poly.entity_id
_entity_poly.type
_entity_poly.pdbx_seq_one_letter_code
_entity_poly.pdbx_strand_id
1 'polypeptide(L)'
;MILSTIVRIADRLQKTAMMALFRPRLIVGLLLLVIAAGLVFRSGNSGYVEFVEGDYETAAVNLGQRAADGDMVAATIAGDLHVGFAGLEPRLCLARRFYKLAADREDAIARVRYIATALKFVSGEGRCDWVRSSLESLVGRSGGTAEAMLATLAEGGCQASDPQGRLIYLRMAQMQGLSVVGDAVDRLGGDSLLSGDAVTAEAARRLEKASASGPADWAAVSASEPDWPCPSEQTGPKAPSK
;
A
#
# COMPACT_ATOMS: atom_id res chain seq x y z
N MET A 1 -3.97 -79.09 18.72
CA MET A 1 -3.91 -77.94 19.65
C MET A 1 -2.59 -77.16 19.56
N ILE A 2 -1.42 -77.82 19.44
CA ILE A 2 -0.10 -77.16 19.39
C ILE A 2 0.10 -76.27 18.14
N LEU A 3 -0.33 -76.74 16.96
CA LEU A 3 -0.17 -76.00 15.68
C LEU A 3 -0.87 -74.62 15.68
N SER A 4 -2.06 -74.54 16.29
CA SER A 4 -2.80 -73.28 16.45
C SER A 4 -2.06 -72.27 17.34
N THR A 5 -1.23 -72.74 18.27
CA THR A 5 -0.51 -71.87 19.20
C THR A 5 0.73 -71.28 18.53
N ILE A 6 1.43 -72.09 17.71
CA ILE A 6 2.60 -71.66 16.93
C ILE A 6 2.21 -70.59 15.89
N VAL A 7 1.08 -70.77 15.18
CA VAL A 7 0.60 -69.79 14.18
C VAL A 7 0.28 -68.43 14.83
N ARG A 8 -0.33 -68.42 16.03
CA ARG A 8 -0.63 -67.17 16.75
C ARG A 8 0.63 -66.45 17.24
N ILE A 9 1.69 -67.18 17.58
CA ILE A 9 2.97 -66.60 18.00
C ILE A 9 3.70 -66.01 16.79
N ALA A 10 3.69 -66.70 15.64
CA ALA A 10 4.30 -66.20 14.40
C ALA A 10 3.62 -64.91 13.89
N ASP A 11 2.28 -64.85 13.90
CA ASP A 11 1.54 -63.64 13.49
C ASP A 11 1.82 -62.43 14.40
N ARG A 12 1.98 -62.66 15.72
CA ARG A 12 2.36 -61.59 16.66
C ARG A 12 3.78 -61.09 16.43
N LEU A 13 4.74 -61.99 16.20
CA LEU A 13 6.13 -61.63 15.91
C LEU A 13 6.26 -60.83 14.62
N GLN A 14 5.53 -61.23 13.57
CA GLN A 14 5.55 -60.55 12.28
C GLN A 14 4.97 -59.12 12.35
N LYS A 15 3.89 -58.92 13.13
CA LYS A 15 3.32 -57.58 13.39
C LYS A 15 4.27 -56.67 14.18
N THR A 16 4.98 -57.19 15.18
CA THR A 16 5.96 -56.38 15.94
C THR A 16 7.19 -56.00 15.11
N ALA A 17 7.69 -56.91 14.26
CA ALA A 17 8.84 -56.63 13.40
C ALA A 17 8.50 -55.60 12.30
N MET A 18 7.31 -55.68 11.70
CA MET A 18 6.84 -54.68 10.73
C MET A 18 6.63 -53.30 11.36
N MET A 19 6.15 -53.21 12.60
CA MET A 19 6.02 -51.91 13.29
C MET A 19 7.37 -51.29 13.69
N ALA A 20 8.39 -52.11 13.97
CA ALA A 20 9.72 -51.61 14.33
C ALA A 20 10.46 -50.95 13.14
N LEU A 21 10.25 -51.45 11.92
CA LEU A 21 10.87 -50.90 10.70
C LEU A 21 10.16 -49.67 10.12
N PHE A 22 8.88 -49.48 10.43
CA PHE A 22 8.08 -48.37 9.87
C PHE A 22 8.18 -47.06 10.67
N ARG A 23 8.31 -47.16 12.00
CA ARG A 23 8.38 -45.99 12.90
C ARG A 23 9.53 -45.02 12.64
N PRO A 24 10.79 -45.45 12.44
CA PRO A 24 11.89 -44.49 12.25
C PRO A 24 11.78 -43.74 10.92
N ARG A 25 11.29 -44.38 9.85
CA ARG A 25 11.09 -43.73 8.55
C ARG A 25 10.01 -42.65 8.59
N LEU A 26 8.94 -42.87 9.35
CA LEU A 26 7.86 -41.91 9.52
C LEU A 26 8.33 -40.69 10.34
N ILE A 27 9.12 -40.91 11.39
CA ILE A 27 9.71 -39.82 12.19
C ILE A 27 10.67 -38.97 11.34
N VAL A 28 11.56 -39.59 10.58
CA VAL A 28 12.49 -38.87 9.69
C VAL A 28 11.73 -38.12 8.60
N GLY A 29 10.71 -38.73 7.99
CA GLY A 29 9.87 -38.07 6.99
C GLY A 29 9.13 -36.85 7.56
N LEU A 30 8.58 -36.96 8.76
CA LEU A 30 7.92 -35.84 9.45
C LEU A 30 8.93 -34.73 9.80
N LEU A 31 10.12 -35.09 10.28
CA LEU A 31 11.16 -34.12 10.61
C LEU A 31 11.60 -33.33 9.36
N LEU A 32 11.81 -34.01 8.24
CA LEU A 32 12.16 -33.37 6.97
C LEU A 32 11.04 -32.45 6.46
N LEU A 33 9.77 -32.84 6.63
CA LEU A 33 8.62 -32.00 6.31
C LEU A 33 8.63 -30.70 7.13
N VAL A 34 8.90 -30.79 8.44
CA VAL A 34 8.97 -29.61 9.33
C VAL A 34 10.14 -28.70 8.96
N ILE A 35 11.31 -29.24 8.63
CA ILE A 35 12.46 -28.45 8.18
C ILE A 35 12.14 -27.75 6.85
N ALA A 36 11.57 -28.48 5.89
CA ALA A 36 11.16 -27.91 4.60
C ALA A 36 10.12 -26.79 4.79
N ALA A 37 9.11 -27.01 5.65
CA ALA A 37 8.13 -25.99 5.98
C ALA A 37 8.79 -24.75 6.64
N GLY A 38 9.71 -24.95 7.58
CA GLY A 38 10.43 -23.85 8.24
C GLY A 38 11.26 -23.00 7.27
N LEU A 39 11.89 -23.63 6.27
CA LEU A 39 12.65 -22.91 5.24
C LEU A 39 11.74 -22.06 4.34
N VAL A 40 10.56 -22.58 3.96
CA VAL A 40 9.58 -21.84 3.15
C VAL A 40 9.00 -20.65 3.93
N PHE A 41 8.74 -20.79 5.23
CA PHE A 41 8.25 -19.68 6.06
C PHE A 41 9.30 -18.58 6.26
N ARG A 42 10.59 -18.92 6.29
CA ARG A 42 11.67 -17.92 6.46
C ARG A 42 11.88 -17.07 5.21
N SER A 43 11.80 -17.65 4.00
CA SER A 43 11.83 -16.87 2.75
C SER A 43 10.56 -16.02 2.58
N GLY A 44 9.44 -16.49 3.12
CA GLY A 44 8.14 -15.85 2.97
C GLY A 44 7.95 -14.55 3.75
N ASN A 45 8.95 -13.99 4.44
CA ASN A 45 8.87 -12.74 5.21
C ASN A 45 10.09 -11.80 5.08
N SER A 46 11.06 -12.16 4.24
CA SER A 46 12.36 -11.49 4.12
C SER A 46 12.33 -10.12 3.44
N GLY A 47 11.29 -9.31 3.62
CA GLY A 47 11.34 -7.87 3.30
C GLY A 47 10.79 -7.00 4.42
N TYR A 48 9.83 -7.55 5.18
CA TYR A 48 9.28 -6.89 6.35
C TYR A 48 10.26 -6.90 7.54
N VAL A 49 11.04 -7.98 7.68
CA VAL A 49 12.03 -8.10 8.76
C VAL A 49 13.10 -7.02 8.59
N GLU A 50 13.64 -6.89 7.40
CA GLU A 50 14.65 -5.90 7.01
C GLU A 50 14.11 -4.48 7.18
N PHE A 51 12.85 -4.24 6.80
CA PHE A 51 12.20 -2.95 7.02
C PHE A 51 12.11 -2.58 8.51
N VAL A 52 11.77 -3.54 9.37
CA VAL A 52 11.69 -3.34 10.83
C VAL A 52 13.07 -3.20 11.46
N GLU A 53 14.07 -3.93 10.96
CA GLU A 53 15.46 -3.86 11.40
C GLU A 53 16.19 -2.60 10.90
N GLY A 54 15.58 -1.84 9.98
CA GLY A 54 16.12 -0.61 9.43
C GLY A 54 17.08 -0.80 8.25
N ASP A 55 17.18 -2.02 7.71
CA ASP A 55 17.91 -2.30 6.48
C ASP A 55 17.02 -1.99 5.27
N TYR A 56 16.83 -0.70 5.01
CA TYR A 56 15.89 -0.20 4.01
C TYR A 56 16.31 -0.49 2.56
N GLU A 57 17.61 -0.63 2.29
CA GLU A 57 18.11 -1.01 0.97
C GLU A 57 17.71 -2.45 0.63
N THR A 58 17.99 -3.39 1.55
CA THR A 58 17.60 -4.79 1.37
C THR A 58 16.08 -4.94 1.39
N ALA A 59 15.39 -4.20 2.27
CA ALA A 59 13.94 -4.19 2.31
C ALA A 59 13.32 -3.76 0.97
N ALA A 60 13.84 -2.70 0.33
CA ALA A 60 13.29 -2.22 -0.95
C ALA A 60 13.36 -3.29 -2.04
N VAL A 61 14.46 -4.05 -2.11
CA VAL A 61 14.62 -5.14 -3.08
C VAL A 61 13.63 -6.27 -2.79
N ASN A 62 13.59 -6.75 -1.55
CA ASN A 62 12.81 -7.94 -1.21
C ASN A 62 11.30 -7.64 -1.16
N LEU A 63 10.89 -6.48 -0.65
CA LEU A 63 9.50 -6.02 -0.73
C LEU A 63 9.07 -5.79 -2.19
N GLY A 64 9.97 -5.34 -3.06
CA GLY A 64 9.70 -5.22 -4.49
C GLY A 64 9.40 -6.56 -5.17
N GLN A 65 10.10 -7.63 -4.80
CA GLN A 65 9.81 -8.98 -5.30
C GLN A 65 8.43 -9.46 -4.82
N ARG A 66 8.13 -9.29 -3.53
CA ARG A 66 6.81 -9.65 -2.98
C ARG A 66 5.67 -8.86 -3.62
N ALA A 67 5.90 -7.58 -3.89
CA ALA A 67 4.94 -6.73 -4.59
C ALA A 67 4.61 -7.30 -5.98
N ALA A 68 5.64 -7.82 -6.69
CA ALA A 68 5.45 -8.52 -7.97
C ALA A 68 4.67 -9.84 -7.80
N ASP A 69 4.89 -10.56 -6.69
CA ASP A 69 4.12 -11.77 -6.33
C ASP A 69 2.69 -11.47 -5.86
N GLY A 70 2.32 -10.20 -5.74
CA GLY A 70 0.96 -9.76 -5.46
C GLY A 70 0.68 -9.29 -4.04
N ASP A 71 1.71 -9.18 -3.20
CA ASP A 71 1.59 -8.63 -1.85
C ASP A 71 1.38 -7.10 -1.91
N MET A 72 0.13 -6.66 -1.69
CA MET A 72 -0.25 -5.25 -1.73
C MET A 72 0.44 -4.41 -0.66
N VAL A 73 0.61 -4.97 0.54
CA VAL A 73 1.26 -4.27 1.64
C VAL A 73 2.73 -4.06 1.31
N ALA A 74 3.40 -5.09 0.75
CA ALA A 74 4.77 -4.97 0.29
C ALA A 74 4.92 -3.93 -0.83
N ALA A 75 3.97 -3.88 -1.77
CA ALA A 75 3.94 -2.86 -2.82
C ALA A 75 3.82 -1.45 -2.24
N THR A 76 2.92 -1.22 -1.28
CA THR A 76 2.79 0.09 -0.62
C THR A 76 4.09 0.48 0.11
N ILE A 77 4.70 -0.42 0.87
CA ILE A 77 5.95 -0.12 1.60
C ILE A 77 7.13 0.08 0.64
N ALA A 78 7.26 -0.74 -0.41
CA ALA A 78 8.28 -0.56 -1.44
C ALA A 78 8.13 0.81 -2.13
N GLY A 79 6.88 1.23 -2.37
CA GLY A 79 6.57 2.58 -2.83
C GLY A 79 7.14 3.66 -1.90
N ASP A 80 6.91 3.53 -0.59
CA ASP A 80 7.36 4.48 0.44
C ASP A 80 8.88 4.61 0.48
N LEU A 81 9.59 3.49 0.45
CA LEU A 81 11.05 3.45 0.40
C LEU A 81 11.58 4.23 -0.81
N HIS A 82 10.91 4.11 -1.96
CA HIS A 82 11.28 4.83 -3.17
C HIS A 82 10.81 6.29 -3.24
N VAL A 83 9.96 6.77 -2.34
CA VAL A 83 9.68 8.22 -2.23
C VAL A 83 10.84 8.98 -1.56
N GLY A 84 11.80 8.25 -0.97
CA GLY A 84 12.94 8.82 -0.24
C GLY A 84 12.83 8.65 1.27
N PHE A 85 12.07 7.64 1.73
CA PHE A 85 11.98 7.34 3.14
C PHE A 85 13.32 6.80 3.66
N ALA A 86 13.66 7.17 4.90
CA ALA A 86 14.82 6.66 5.63
C ALA A 86 16.19 6.80 4.93
N GLY A 87 16.40 7.89 4.19
CA GLY A 87 17.70 8.26 3.64
C GLY A 87 18.05 7.58 2.30
N LEU A 88 17.12 6.81 1.72
CA LEU A 88 17.27 6.31 0.36
C LEU A 88 17.12 7.43 -0.67
N GLU A 89 17.91 7.36 -1.74
CA GLU A 89 17.76 8.28 -2.87
C GLU A 89 16.36 8.14 -3.48
N PRO A 90 15.57 9.23 -3.61
CA PRO A 90 14.23 9.17 -4.14
C PRO A 90 14.18 8.64 -5.58
N ARG A 91 13.33 7.64 -5.82
CA ARG A 91 13.02 7.04 -7.12
C ARG A 91 11.52 7.12 -7.38
N LEU A 92 11.00 8.33 -7.53
CA LEU A 92 9.56 8.62 -7.61
C LEU A 92 8.82 7.80 -8.67
N CYS A 93 9.47 7.50 -9.80
CA CYS A 93 8.91 6.66 -10.84
C CYS A 93 8.69 5.21 -10.41
N LEU A 94 9.67 4.65 -9.70
CA LEU A 94 9.58 3.31 -9.17
C LEU A 94 8.56 3.26 -8.02
N ALA A 95 8.53 4.28 -7.18
CA ALA A 95 7.51 4.44 -6.14
C ALA A 95 6.10 4.40 -6.73
N ARG A 96 5.87 5.19 -7.78
CA ARG A 96 4.60 5.27 -8.48
C ARG A 96 4.17 3.93 -9.08
N ARG A 97 5.10 3.16 -9.67
CA ARG A 97 4.80 1.81 -10.18
C ARG A 97 4.34 0.87 -9.06
N PHE A 98 4.99 0.90 -7.90
CA PHE A 98 4.58 0.08 -6.76
C PHE A 98 3.24 0.53 -6.17
N TYR A 99 3.00 1.83 -6.03
CA TYR A 99 1.69 2.32 -5.61
C TYR A 99 0.59 1.95 -6.59
N LYS A 100 0.86 1.96 -7.90
CA LYS A 100 -0.12 1.48 -8.90
C LYS A 100 -0.46 0.01 -8.69
N LEU A 101 0.54 -0.84 -8.47
CA LEU A 101 0.35 -2.28 -8.22
C LEU A 101 -0.57 -2.55 -7.02
N ALA A 102 -0.44 -1.77 -5.93
CA ALA A 102 -1.33 -1.88 -4.78
C ALA A 102 -2.71 -1.21 -5.04
N ALA A 103 -2.73 -0.06 -5.69
CA ALA A 103 -3.94 0.70 -6.00
C ALA A 103 -4.92 -0.06 -6.92
N ASP A 104 -4.37 -0.76 -7.92
CA ASP A 104 -5.11 -1.62 -8.86
C ASP A 104 -5.74 -2.83 -8.16
N ARG A 105 -5.28 -3.17 -6.95
CA ARG A 105 -5.86 -4.19 -6.07
C ARG A 105 -6.69 -3.61 -4.91
N GLU A 106 -7.21 -2.40 -5.10
CA GLU A 106 -8.14 -1.74 -4.17
C GLU A 106 -7.57 -1.25 -2.84
N ASP A 107 -6.24 -1.17 -2.71
CA ASP A 107 -5.63 -0.49 -1.57
C ASP A 107 -5.88 1.03 -1.66
N ALA A 108 -6.78 1.53 -0.79
CA ALA A 108 -7.17 2.93 -0.74
C ALA A 108 -6.00 3.86 -0.39
N ILE A 109 -5.09 3.42 0.48
CA ILE A 109 -3.89 4.19 0.86
C ILE A 109 -2.96 4.28 -0.34
N ALA A 110 -2.76 3.16 -1.05
CA ALA A 110 -1.94 3.13 -2.25
C ALA A 110 -2.52 3.99 -3.38
N ARG A 111 -3.84 4.03 -3.57
CA ARG A 111 -4.49 4.94 -4.53
C ARG A 111 -4.17 6.40 -4.22
N VAL A 112 -4.26 6.78 -2.94
CA VAL A 112 -3.93 8.13 -2.50
C VAL A 112 -2.43 8.42 -2.71
N ARG A 113 -1.54 7.51 -2.33
CA ARG A 113 -0.09 7.66 -2.55
C ARG A 113 0.29 7.69 -4.02
N TYR A 114 -0.40 6.92 -4.85
CA TYR A 114 -0.25 6.93 -6.31
C TYR A 114 -0.56 8.33 -6.87
N ILE A 115 -1.71 8.89 -6.51
CA ILE A 115 -2.12 10.24 -6.92
C ILE A 115 -1.19 11.32 -6.31
N ALA A 116 -0.68 11.11 -5.09
CA ALA A 116 0.28 12.02 -4.48
C ALA A 116 1.64 12.03 -5.21
N THR A 117 2.13 10.86 -5.62
CA THR A 117 3.36 10.79 -6.43
C THR A 117 3.16 11.41 -7.78
N ALA A 118 2.00 11.20 -8.40
CA ALA A 118 1.60 11.89 -9.62
C ALA A 118 1.72 13.40 -9.50
N LEU A 119 1.21 14.00 -8.40
CA LEU A 119 1.29 15.43 -8.15
C LEU A 119 2.73 15.98 -8.21
N LYS A 120 3.73 15.20 -7.78
CA LYS A 120 5.15 15.61 -7.86
C LYS A 120 5.67 15.73 -9.30
N PHE A 121 5.02 15.07 -10.26
CA PHE A 121 5.35 15.16 -11.68
C PHE A 121 4.50 16.20 -12.42
N VAL A 122 3.54 16.84 -11.75
CA VAL A 122 2.64 17.79 -12.39
C VAL A 122 3.32 19.15 -12.55
N SER A 123 3.58 19.51 -13.80
CA SER A 123 3.72 20.91 -14.22
C SER A 123 2.66 21.25 -15.27
N GLY A 124 1.78 22.21 -15.00
CA GLY A 124 0.76 22.66 -15.97
C GLY A 124 -0.65 22.13 -15.75
N GLU A 125 -1.62 22.88 -16.28
CA GLU A 125 -3.04 22.88 -15.87
C GLU A 125 -3.78 21.55 -16.05
N GLY A 126 -3.64 20.86 -17.20
CA GLY A 126 -4.43 19.65 -17.48
C GLY A 126 -4.13 18.47 -16.55
N ARG A 127 -2.98 18.47 -15.87
CA ARG A 127 -2.60 17.42 -14.92
C ARG A 127 -3.25 17.61 -13.55
N CYS A 128 -3.58 18.85 -13.20
CA CYS A 128 -4.22 19.20 -11.94
C CYS A 128 -5.68 18.74 -11.86
N ASP A 129 -6.39 18.80 -12.98
CA ASP A 129 -7.78 18.36 -13.03
C ASP A 129 -7.90 16.84 -12.86
N TRP A 130 -6.98 16.07 -13.45
CA TRP A 130 -6.93 14.63 -13.23
C TRP A 130 -6.63 14.30 -11.76
N VAL A 131 -5.63 14.95 -11.15
CA VAL A 131 -5.27 14.71 -9.74
C VAL A 131 -6.46 15.05 -8.82
N ARG A 132 -7.10 16.21 -9.04
CA ARG A 132 -8.27 16.63 -8.26
C ARG A 132 -9.42 15.63 -8.39
N SER A 133 -9.84 15.32 -9.61
CA SER A 133 -10.94 14.38 -9.88
C SER A 133 -10.66 13.00 -9.26
N SER A 134 -9.41 12.54 -9.38
CA SER A 134 -8.97 11.27 -8.78
C SER A 134 -9.08 11.29 -7.25
N LEU A 135 -8.63 12.35 -6.58
CA LEU A 135 -8.77 12.46 -5.12
C LEU A 135 -10.22 12.63 -4.68
N GLU A 136 -11.03 13.40 -5.41
CA GLU A 136 -12.46 13.57 -5.12
C GLU A 136 -13.19 12.23 -5.16
N SER A 137 -12.80 11.31 -6.05
CA SER A 137 -13.36 9.96 -6.12
C SER A 137 -13.02 9.08 -4.89
N LEU A 138 -12.02 9.48 -4.09
CA LEU A 138 -11.53 8.76 -2.89
C LEU A 138 -11.98 9.39 -1.57
N VAL A 139 -12.70 10.52 -1.63
CA VAL A 139 -13.30 11.17 -0.46
C VAL A 139 -14.23 10.19 0.26
N GLY A 140 -14.17 10.18 1.59
CA GLY A 140 -14.95 9.30 2.47
C GLY A 140 -14.44 7.86 2.54
N ARG A 141 -13.37 7.50 1.80
CA ARG A 141 -12.86 6.11 1.72
C ARG A 141 -11.42 5.94 2.13
N SER A 142 -10.68 7.04 2.25
CA SER A 142 -9.24 7.04 2.52
C SER A 142 -8.90 7.39 3.98
N GLY A 143 -9.89 7.38 4.89
CA GLY A 143 -9.69 7.75 6.29
C GLY A 143 -9.22 9.19 6.47
N GLY A 144 -9.66 10.12 5.61
CA GLY A 144 -9.31 11.53 5.64
C GLY A 144 -8.10 11.92 4.81
N THR A 145 -7.38 10.94 4.24
CA THR A 145 -6.10 11.21 3.54
C THR A 145 -6.30 11.94 2.21
N ALA A 146 -7.30 11.54 1.42
CA ALA A 146 -7.62 12.20 0.15
C ALA A 146 -8.10 13.64 0.37
N GLU A 147 -8.86 13.86 1.43
CA GLU A 147 -9.32 15.17 1.87
C GLU A 147 -8.12 16.05 2.28
N ALA A 148 -7.21 15.54 3.09
CA ALA A 148 -5.98 16.27 3.42
C ALA A 148 -5.18 16.65 2.16
N MET A 149 -5.11 15.77 1.16
CA MET A 149 -4.44 16.08 -0.11
C MET A 149 -5.20 17.09 -0.97
N LEU A 150 -6.53 17.06 -0.99
CA LEU A 150 -7.35 18.07 -1.65
C LEU A 150 -7.17 19.45 -0.99
N ALA A 151 -6.99 19.50 0.33
CA ALA A 151 -6.63 20.75 1.02
C ALA A 151 -5.27 21.29 0.57
N THR A 152 -4.25 20.42 0.48
CA THR A 152 -2.92 20.81 -0.03
C THR A 152 -2.98 21.29 -1.48
N LEU A 153 -3.82 20.68 -2.32
CA LEU A 153 -4.02 21.14 -3.71
C LEU A 153 -4.64 22.53 -3.75
N ALA A 154 -5.60 22.81 -2.86
CA ALA A 154 -6.25 24.11 -2.74
C ALA A 154 -5.32 25.23 -2.23
N GLU A 155 -4.21 24.89 -1.56
CA GLU A 155 -3.21 25.85 -1.08
C GLU A 155 -2.33 26.46 -2.19
N GLY A 156 -2.07 25.74 -3.28
CA GLY A 156 -1.17 26.24 -4.32
C GLY A 156 -0.50 25.19 -5.19
N GLY A 157 -0.93 23.92 -5.13
CA GLY A 157 -0.36 22.88 -5.99
C GLY A 157 -0.81 22.98 -7.45
N CYS A 158 -1.97 23.59 -7.71
CA CYS A 158 -2.67 23.36 -8.97
C CYS A 158 -3.61 24.46 -9.49
N GLN A 159 -4.01 25.44 -8.67
CA GLN A 159 -4.86 26.58 -9.07
C GLN A 159 -4.51 27.81 -8.22
N ALA A 160 -5.13 28.96 -8.53
CA ALA A 160 -5.21 30.09 -7.62
C ALA A 160 -5.76 29.60 -6.27
N SER A 161 -5.16 30.06 -5.17
CA SER A 161 -5.51 29.62 -3.82
C SER A 161 -7.02 29.67 -3.58
N ASP A 162 -7.61 28.58 -3.08
CA ASP A 162 -9.00 28.53 -2.59
C ASP A 162 -8.98 28.28 -1.08
N PRO A 163 -8.91 29.34 -0.26
CA PRO A 163 -8.85 29.22 1.19
C PRO A 163 -10.09 28.52 1.79
N GLN A 164 -11.26 28.69 1.15
CA GLN A 164 -12.50 28.10 1.63
C GLN A 164 -12.55 26.60 1.33
N GLY A 165 -12.22 26.20 0.08
CA GLY A 165 -12.07 24.79 -0.29
C GLY A 165 -11.06 24.07 0.59
N ARG A 166 -9.89 24.68 0.83
CA ARG A 166 -8.87 24.17 1.75
C ARG A 166 -9.45 23.85 3.13
N LEU A 167 -10.15 24.79 3.75
CA LEU A 167 -10.70 24.63 5.08
C LEU A 167 -11.79 23.55 5.14
N ILE A 168 -12.65 23.46 4.12
CA ILE A 168 -13.66 22.39 4.00
C ILE A 168 -12.98 21.02 3.98
N TYR A 169 -11.96 20.83 3.15
CA TYR A 169 -11.25 19.55 3.05
C TYR A 169 -10.50 19.18 4.33
N LEU A 170 -9.83 20.14 4.99
CA LEU A 170 -9.19 19.88 6.30
C LEU A 170 -10.23 19.46 7.35
N ARG A 171 -11.41 20.08 7.36
CA ARG A 171 -12.49 19.70 8.28
C ARG A 171 -13.02 18.29 8.00
N MET A 172 -13.12 17.89 6.74
CA MET A 172 -13.50 16.53 6.36
C MET A 172 -12.46 15.50 6.81
N ALA A 173 -11.17 15.79 6.67
CA ALA A 173 -10.08 14.94 7.17
C ALA A 173 -10.14 14.79 8.70
N GLN A 174 -10.39 15.90 9.42
CA GLN A 174 -10.53 15.91 10.88
C GLN A 174 -11.71 15.04 11.34
N MET A 175 -12.88 15.13 10.67
CA MET A 175 -14.06 14.31 11.00
C MET A 175 -13.83 12.81 10.79
N GLN A 176 -12.89 12.42 9.93
CA GLN A 176 -12.49 11.02 9.75
C GLN A 176 -11.38 10.57 10.71
N GLY A 177 -11.03 11.40 11.69
CA GLY A 177 -10.08 11.06 12.75
C GLY A 177 -8.61 11.36 12.42
N LEU A 178 -8.34 12.09 11.33
CA LEU A 178 -6.97 12.51 10.99
C LEU A 178 -6.54 13.66 11.91
N SER A 179 -6.05 13.33 13.11
CA SER A 179 -5.74 14.32 14.16
C SER A 179 -4.69 15.36 13.74
N VAL A 180 -3.79 15.00 12.81
CA VAL A 180 -2.71 15.88 12.32
C VAL A 180 -3.20 17.14 11.60
N VAL A 181 -4.47 17.20 11.20
CA VAL A 181 -5.04 18.40 10.56
C VAL A 181 -5.72 19.37 11.54
N GLY A 182 -5.86 19.02 12.82
CA GLY A 182 -6.51 19.88 13.82
C GLY A 182 -5.87 21.27 13.91
N ASP A 183 -4.54 21.32 14.08
CA ASP A 183 -3.77 22.56 14.12
C ASP A 183 -3.94 23.43 12.85
N ALA A 184 -4.08 22.79 11.69
CA ALA A 184 -4.26 23.49 10.42
C ALA A 184 -5.68 24.10 10.34
N VAL A 185 -6.70 23.37 10.77
CA VAL A 185 -8.08 23.86 10.87
C VAL A 185 -8.16 25.05 11.82
N ASP A 186 -7.53 24.97 13.00
CA ASP A 186 -7.60 26.03 14.00
C ASP A 186 -6.92 27.32 13.54
N ARG A 187 -5.76 27.21 12.87
CA ARG A 187 -5.04 28.37 12.30
C ARG A 187 -5.83 29.05 11.19
N LEU A 188 -6.53 28.29 10.34
CA LEU A 188 -7.27 28.84 9.21
C LEU A 188 -8.70 29.27 9.57
N GLY A 189 -9.29 28.66 10.59
CA GLY A 189 -10.63 28.97 11.07
C GLY A 189 -10.72 30.33 11.77
N GLY A 190 -9.61 30.82 12.35
CA GLY A 190 -9.54 32.16 12.95
C GLY A 190 -9.69 33.30 11.95
N ASP A 191 -9.29 33.08 10.69
CA ASP A 191 -9.24 34.11 9.64
C ASP A 191 -10.30 33.92 8.53
N SER A 192 -11.18 32.91 8.66
CA SER A 192 -12.14 32.55 7.60
C SER A 192 -13.35 33.49 7.54
N LEU A 193 -13.79 33.82 6.32
CA LEU A 193 -15.02 34.57 6.03
C LEU A 193 -16.30 33.79 6.36
N LEU A 194 -16.22 32.47 6.53
CA LEU A 194 -17.34 31.61 6.89
C LEU A 194 -17.29 31.26 8.37
N SER A 195 -18.43 31.29 9.05
CA SER A 195 -18.52 30.76 10.41
C SER A 195 -18.12 29.29 10.44
N GLY A 196 -17.45 28.85 11.51
CA GLY A 196 -17.01 27.46 11.67
C GLY A 196 -18.13 26.43 11.49
N ASP A 197 -19.37 26.81 11.82
CA ASP A 197 -20.57 25.99 11.65
C ASP A 197 -20.93 25.75 10.18
N ALA A 198 -20.84 26.78 9.33
CA ALA A 198 -21.14 26.66 7.91
C ALA A 198 -20.14 25.75 7.18
N VAL A 199 -18.85 25.88 7.53
CA VAL A 199 -17.78 25.02 7.00
C VAL A 199 -18.00 23.57 7.45
N THR A 200 -18.33 23.36 8.72
CA THR A 200 -18.55 22.02 9.26
C THR A 200 -19.77 21.35 8.61
N ALA A 201 -20.86 22.09 8.43
CA ALA A 201 -22.06 21.59 7.77
C ALA A 201 -21.80 21.22 6.30
N GLU A 202 -21.06 22.05 5.56
CA GLU A 202 -20.69 21.75 4.18
C GLU A 202 -19.76 20.53 4.07
N ALA A 203 -18.77 20.44 4.95
CA ALA A 203 -17.89 19.27 5.02
C ALA A 203 -18.68 17.98 5.27
N ALA A 204 -19.67 18.01 6.17
CA ALA A 204 -20.53 16.85 6.46
C ALA A 204 -21.37 16.45 5.24
N ARG A 205 -21.98 17.41 4.54
CA ARG A 205 -22.76 17.14 3.31
C ARG A 205 -21.92 16.48 2.23
N ARG A 206 -20.67 16.91 2.05
CA ARG A 206 -19.76 16.32 1.05
C ARG A 206 -19.37 14.89 1.41
N LEU A 207 -19.13 14.61 2.69
CA LEU A 207 -18.85 13.25 3.16
C LEU A 207 -20.05 12.32 2.95
N GLU A 208 -21.26 12.77 3.30
CA GLU A 208 -22.48 12.01 3.08
C GLU A 208 -22.66 11.67 1.59
N LYS A 209 -22.53 12.68 0.71
CA LYS A 209 -22.60 12.50 -0.75
C LYS A 209 -21.55 11.50 -1.26
N ALA A 210 -20.31 11.57 -0.76
CA ALA A 210 -19.23 10.67 -1.17
C ALA A 210 -19.43 9.22 -0.67
N SER A 211 -20.07 9.06 0.49
CA SER A 211 -20.45 7.73 1.01
C SER A 211 -21.57 7.08 0.19
N ALA A 212 -22.46 7.90 -0.40
CA ALA A 212 -23.60 7.43 -1.20
C ALA A 212 -23.21 7.04 -2.64
N SER A 213 -22.08 7.49 -3.18
CA SER A 213 -21.76 7.36 -4.60
C SER A 213 -21.25 5.99 -5.06
N GLY A 214 -21.18 4.98 -4.17
CA GLY A 214 -20.68 3.63 -4.52
C GLY A 214 -19.20 3.61 -4.91
N PRO A 215 -18.51 2.46 -4.93
CA PRO A 215 -17.07 2.43 -5.20
C PRO A 215 -16.77 3.12 -6.54
N ALA A 216 -15.85 4.07 -6.48
CA ALA A 216 -15.38 4.79 -7.65
C ALA A 216 -14.72 3.76 -8.55
N ASP A 217 -15.03 3.83 -9.84
CA ASP A 217 -14.43 2.97 -10.84
C ASP A 217 -12.96 3.35 -11.00
N TRP A 218 -12.11 2.75 -10.17
CA TRP A 218 -10.67 2.96 -10.20
C TRP A 218 -10.08 2.56 -11.55
N ALA A 219 -10.69 1.59 -12.23
CA ALA A 219 -10.26 1.22 -13.58
C ALA A 219 -10.50 2.38 -14.54
N ALA A 220 -11.64 3.08 -14.46
CA ALA A 220 -11.87 4.29 -15.25
C ALA A 220 -10.91 5.44 -14.88
N VAL A 221 -10.66 5.68 -13.60
CA VAL A 221 -9.72 6.73 -13.14
C VAL A 221 -8.31 6.46 -13.67
N SER A 222 -7.81 5.23 -13.49
CA SER A 222 -6.48 4.83 -13.97
C SER A 222 -6.38 4.76 -15.49
N ALA A 223 -7.46 4.42 -16.20
CA ALA A 223 -7.48 4.45 -17.67
C ALA A 223 -7.46 5.87 -18.24
N SER A 224 -8.00 6.85 -17.51
CA SER A 224 -7.98 8.28 -17.91
C SER A 224 -6.68 9.00 -17.58
N GLU A 225 -5.73 8.29 -16.98
CA GLU A 225 -4.44 8.83 -16.60
C GLU A 225 -3.64 9.30 -17.83
N PRO A 226 -3.12 10.55 -17.81
CA PRO A 226 -2.26 11.00 -18.88
C PRO A 226 -0.92 10.26 -18.82
N ASP A 227 -0.38 9.92 -20.00
CA ASP A 227 0.95 9.32 -20.11
C ASP A 227 2.02 10.30 -19.62
N TRP A 228 2.53 10.07 -18.41
CA TRP A 228 3.58 10.90 -17.81
C TRP A 228 4.91 10.16 -17.90
N PRO A 229 5.77 10.54 -18.86
CA PRO A 229 7.06 9.89 -19.01
C PRO A 229 7.90 10.11 -17.77
N CYS A 230 8.54 9.04 -17.32
CA CYS A 230 9.47 9.09 -16.21
C CYS A 230 10.69 9.95 -16.59
N PRO A 231 11.01 11.04 -15.85
CA PRO A 231 12.10 11.93 -16.22
C PRO A 231 13.45 11.21 -16.36
N SER A 232 13.69 10.20 -15.53
CA SER A 232 14.92 9.38 -15.56
C SER A 232 15.04 8.50 -16.80
N GLU A 233 13.94 8.22 -17.52
CA GLU A 233 13.97 7.48 -18.79
C GLU A 233 14.30 8.41 -19.98
N GLN A 234 14.19 9.73 -19.82
CA GLN A 234 14.48 10.69 -20.89
C GLN A 234 15.97 11.06 -20.99
N THR A 235 16.72 10.91 -19.90
CA THR A 235 18.18 11.09 -19.89
C THR A 235 18.86 9.75 -20.00
N GLY A 236 18.79 9.12 -21.17
CA GLY A 236 19.83 8.15 -21.54
C GLY A 236 21.21 8.78 -21.31
N PRO A 237 22.26 8.00 -20.98
CA PRO A 237 23.58 8.54 -20.71
C PRO A 237 23.95 9.51 -21.83
N LYS A 238 24.08 10.80 -21.51
CA LYS A 238 24.56 11.79 -22.48
C LYS A 238 25.90 11.25 -22.96
N ALA A 239 25.96 10.86 -24.23
CA ALA A 239 27.21 10.42 -24.83
C ALA A 239 28.27 11.47 -24.51
N PRO A 240 29.47 11.07 -24.03
CA PRO A 240 30.50 12.02 -23.68
C PRO A 240 30.75 12.92 -24.89
N SER A 241 30.62 14.24 -24.71
CA SER A 241 30.97 15.20 -25.75
C SER A 241 32.46 15.03 -26.04
N LYS A 242 32.78 14.60 -27.26
CA LYS A 242 34.15 14.53 -27.76
C LYS A 242 34.76 15.91 -27.90
#